data_AF-A0A960D4V3-F1
#
_entry.id   AF-A0A960D4V3-F1
#
_cell.length_a   1.000
_cell.length_b   1.000
_cell.length_c   1.000
_cell.angle_alpha   90.00
_cell.angle_beta   90.00
_cell.angle_gamma   90.00
#
_symmetry.space_group_name_H-M   'P 1'
#
loop_
_entity.id
_entity.type
_entity.pdbx_description
1 polymer ?
#
loop_
_entity_poly.entity_id
_entity_poly.type
_entity_poly.pdbx_seq_one_letter_code
_entity_poly.pdbx_strand_id
1 'polypeptide(L)'
;MSIASEIIGTHFRYPDYYLVGREKIREFAKAIQSEDPLHFSEEAARAAGYPDVVAPLTFIAIPGRQVQLEIFRNFDVGINLARVIHRDQKILYHRPIVAGDKLYFDSYL
;
A
#
# COMPACT_ATOMS: atom_id res chain seq x y z
N MET A 1 3.21 -16.63 27.63
CA MET A 1 2.75 -15.31 27.17
C MET A 1 2.48 -15.41 25.68
N SER A 2 1.48 -14.72 25.13
CA SER A 2 1.27 -14.77 23.68
C SER A 2 2.38 -13.96 23.01
N ILE A 3 2.85 -14.40 21.84
CA ILE A 3 3.86 -13.66 21.06
C ILE A 3 3.44 -12.20 20.81
N ALA A 4 2.13 -11.93 20.81
CA ALA A 4 1.55 -10.60 20.65
C ALA A 4 1.98 -9.63 21.75
N SER A 5 2.10 -10.04 23.02
CA SER A 5 2.45 -9.09 24.09
C SER A 5 3.88 -8.56 24.00
N GLU A 6 4.77 -9.31 23.37
CA GLU A 6 6.20 -8.95 23.27
C GLU A 6 6.51 -8.05 22.07
N ILE A 7 5.64 -8.03 21.05
CA ILE A 7 5.85 -7.26 19.82
C ILE A 7 5.05 -5.96 19.76
N ILE A 8 4.10 -5.73 20.67
CA ILE A 8 3.34 -4.47 20.74
C ILE A 8 4.29 -3.29 21.00
N GLY A 9 4.14 -2.24 20.20
CA GLY A 9 4.96 -1.04 20.20
C GLY A 9 6.27 -1.16 19.41
N THR A 10 6.58 -2.32 18.85
CA THR A 10 7.81 -2.47 18.04
C THR A 10 7.69 -1.72 16.73
N HIS A 11 8.80 -1.14 16.28
CA HIS A 11 8.88 -0.37 15.04
C HIS A 11 9.69 -1.13 13.99
N PHE A 12 9.19 -1.13 12.77
CA PHE A 12 9.86 -1.65 11.61
C PHE A 12 9.87 -0.62 10.50
N ARG A 13 11.07 -0.22 10.07
CA ARG A 13 11.30 0.60 8.89
C ARG A 13 11.61 -0.31 7.70
N TYR A 14 10.78 -0.27 6.67
CA TYR A 14 11.09 -0.98 5.42
C TYR A 14 12.36 -0.40 4.79
N PRO A 15 13.31 -1.23 4.34
CA PRO A 15 14.67 -0.78 4.01
C PRO A 15 14.79 0.00 2.70
N ASP A 16 13.69 0.15 1.95
CA ASP A 16 13.67 0.85 0.66
C ASP A 16 12.37 1.67 0.48
N TYR A 17 12.23 2.32 -0.67
CA TYR A 17 10.99 2.95 -1.10
C TYR A 17 10.22 2.09 -2.11
N TYR A 18 8.93 2.35 -2.23
CA TYR A 18 8.11 1.88 -3.35
C TYR A 18 7.94 3.02 -4.36
N LEU A 19 8.41 2.80 -5.59
CA LEU A 19 8.17 3.73 -6.70
C LEU A 19 6.78 3.47 -7.28
N VAL A 20 5.91 4.48 -7.23
CA VAL A 20 4.55 4.40 -7.75
C VAL A 20 4.60 4.51 -9.28
N GLY A 21 4.45 3.37 -9.95
CA GLY A 21 4.45 3.29 -11.41
C GLY A 21 3.07 3.59 -12.02
N ARG A 22 3.06 4.41 -13.07
CA ARG A 22 1.85 4.75 -13.85
C ARG A 22 1.12 3.51 -14.36
N GLU A 23 1.85 2.60 -15.00
CA GLU A 23 1.24 1.38 -15.53
C GLU A 23 0.72 0.47 -14.43
N LYS A 24 1.34 0.48 -13.25
CA LYS A 24 0.85 -0.29 -12.10
C LYS A 24 -0.45 0.29 -11.54
N ILE A 25 -0.60 1.61 -11.52
CA ILE A 25 -1.87 2.28 -11.19
C ILE A 25 -2.96 1.82 -12.16
N ARG A 26 -2.70 1.85 -13.47
CA ARG A 26 -3.65 1.42 -14.50
C ARG A 26 -4.03 -0.05 -14.38
N GLU A 27 -3.04 -0.92 -14.17
CA GLU A 27 -3.24 -2.35 -13.95
C GLU A 27 -4.13 -2.60 -12.73
N PHE A 28 -3.84 -1.94 -11.61
CA PHE A 28 -4.60 -2.09 -10.38
C PHE A 28 -6.02 -1.55 -10.51
N ALA A 29 -6.20 -0.38 -11.14
CA ALA A 29 -7.53 0.20 -11.40
C ALA A 29 -8.41 -0.77 -12.20
N LYS A 30 -7.86 -1.40 -13.25
CA LYS A 30 -8.57 -2.45 -14.00
C LYS A 30 -8.93 -3.65 -13.12
N ALA A 31 -7.99 -4.11 -12.30
CA ALA A 31 -8.20 -5.29 -11.43
C ALA A 31 -9.35 -5.09 -10.42
N ILE A 32 -9.57 -3.85 -9.97
CA ILE A 32 -10.66 -3.50 -9.04
C ILE A 32 -11.90 -2.91 -9.74
N GLN A 33 -11.96 -2.93 -11.07
CA GLN A 33 -13.06 -2.37 -11.86
C GLN A 33 -13.31 -0.88 -11.59
N SER A 34 -12.24 -0.12 -11.33
CA SER A 34 -12.32 1.34 -11.23
C SER A 34 -12.21 1.95 -12.62
N GLU A 35 -13.23 2.69 -13.02
CA GLU A 35 -13.37 3.24 -14.38
C GLU A 35 -13.05 4.75 -14.46
N ASP A 36 -12.71 5.39 -13.33
CA ASP A 36 -12.43 6.81 -13.29
C ASP A 36 -11.22 7.15 -14.18
N PRO A 37 -11.34 8.08 -15.16
CA PRO A 37 -10.27 8.44 -16.07
C PRO A 37 -9.02 8.98 -15.36
N LEU A 38 -9.12 9.46 -14.13
CA LEU A 38 -7.98 9.92 -13.33
C LEU A 38 -6.94 8.83 -13.06
N HIS A 39 -7.33 7.56 -13.16
CA HIS A 39 -6.42 6.42 -13.00
C HIS A 39 -5.70 6.03 -14.31
N PHE A 40 -6.15 6.57 -15.45
CA PHE A 40 -5.72 6.11 -16.78
C PHE A 40 -5.12 7.21 -17.64
N SER A 41 -5.75 8.38 -17.70
CA SER A 41 -5.39 9.47 -18.58
C SER A 41 -4.58 10.52 -17.82
N GLU A 42 -3.35 10.74 -18.29
CA GLU A 42 -2.48 11.81 -17.81
C GLU A 42 -3.09 13.19 -18.06
N GLU A 43 -3.79 13.34 -19.19
CA GLU A 43 -4.50 14.57 -19.54
C GLU A 43 -5.67 14.83 -18.58
N ALA A 44 -6.50 13.82 -18.31
CA ALA A 44 -7.62 13.95 -17.37
C ALA A 44 -7.11 14.27 -15.95
N ALA A 45 -6.04 13.60 -15.51
CA ALA A 45 -5.43 13.85 -14.22
C ALA A 45 -4.87 15.28 -14.10
N ARG A 46 -4.18 15.78 -15.14
CA ARG A 46 -3.68 17.15 -15.19
C ARG A 46 -4.79 18.19 -15.26
N ALA A 47 -5.85 17.93 -16.02
CA ALA A 47 -7.03 18.79 -16.07
C ALA A 47 -7.72 18.90 -14.69
N ALA A 48 -7.65 17.85 -13.87
CA ALA A 48 -8.13 17.84 -12.50
C ALA A 48 -7.11 18.39 -11.46
N GLY A 49 -5.96 18.89 -11.91
CA GLY A 49 -4.95 19.51 -11.05
C GLY A 49 -3.90 18.57 -10.45
N TYR A 50 -3.86 17.31 -10.86
CA TYR A 50 -2.84 16.35 -10.44
C TYR A 50 -1.63 16.37 -11.40
N PRO A 51 -0.40 16.10 -10.93
CA PRO A 51 0.78 16.08 -11.79
C PRO A 51 0.77 14.94 -12.83
N ASP A 52 0.17 13.80 -12.47
CA ASP A 52 0.06 12.58 -13.27
C ASP A 52 -1.13 11.74 -12.76
N VAL A 53 -1.35 10.55 -13.32
CA VAL A 53 -2.45 9.66 -12.92
C VAL A 53 -2.44 9.39 -11.41
N VAL A 54 -3.64 9.34 -10.84
CA VAL A 54 -3.87 9.17 -9.42
C VAL A 54 -4.08 7.69 -9.13
N ALA A 55 -3.51 7.19 -8.04
CA ALA A 55 -3.73 5.82 -7.62
C ALA A 55 -5.16 5.62 -7.07
N PRO A 56 -5.85 4.51 -7.38
CA PRO A 56 -7.10 4.17 -6.70
C PRO A 56 -6.91 4.09 -5.18
N LEU A 57 -7.99 4.32 -4.42
CA LEU A 57 -7.93 4.41 -2.96
C LEU A 57 -7.15 3.21 -2.37
N THR A 58 -7.52 1.98 -2.74
CA THR A 58 -6.93 0.77 -2.16
C THR A 58 -5.57 0.37 -2.76
N PHE A 59 -4.96 1.18 -3.64
CA PHE A 59 -3.68 0.88 -4.30
C PHE A 59 -2.54 0.58 -3.32
N ILE A 60 -2.55 1.23 -2.15
CA ILE A 60 -1.55 1.03 -1.09
C ILE A 60 -1.50 -0.42 -0.58
N ALA A 61 -2.52 -1.24 -0.86
CA ALA A 61 -2.52 -2.66 -0.56
C ALA A 61 -1.37 -3.42 -1.26
N ILE A 62 -0.92 -2.96 -2.44
CA ILE A 62 0.22 -3.58 -3.15
C ILE A 62 1.51 -3.46 -2.33
N PRO A 63 2.06 -2.27 -2.07
CA PRO A 63 3.27 -2.16 -1.26
C PRO A 63 3.04 -2.55 0.20
N GLY A 64 1.85 -2.28 0.76
CA GLY A 64 1.52 -2.67 2.14
C GLY A 64 1.62 -4.18 2.35
N ARG A 65 1.23 -5.00 1.37
CA ARG A 65 1.41 -6.46 1.43
C ARG A 65 2.88 -6.87 1.35
N GLN A 66 3.71 -6.18 0.57
CA GLN A 66 5.15 -6.43 0.53
C GLN A 66 5.80 -6.17 1.90
N VAL A 67 5.49 -5.02 2.51
CA VAL A 67 5.96 -4.64 3.85
C VAL A 67 5.50 -5.65 4.89
N GLN A 68 4.22 -6.05 4.87
CA GLN A 68 3.67 -7.04 5.80
C GLN A 68 4.41 -8.39 5.72
N LEU A 69 4.74 -8.87 4.52
CA LEU A 69 5.48 -10.12 4.35
C LEU A 69 6.90 -10.04 4.91
N GLU A 70 7.59 -8.89 4.75
CA GLU A 70 8.89 -8.67 5.37
C GLU A 70 8.81 -8.63 6.90
N ILE A 71 7.79 -7.99 7.47
CA ILE A 71 7.56 -7.99 8.92
C ILE A 71 7.39 -9.42 9.43
N PHE A 72 6.58 -10.25 8.77
CA PHE A 72 6.39 -11.64 9.19
C PHE A 72 7.67 -12.48 9.13
N ARG A 73 8.58 -12.18 8.20
CA ARG A 73 9.91 -12.80 8.15
C ARG A 73 10.82 -12.35 9.29
N ASN A 74 10.76 -11.07 9.68
CA ASN A 74 11.67 -10.48 10.67
C ASN A 74 11.28 -10.79 12.13
N PHE A 75 9.99 -10.90 12.45
CA PHE A 75 9.53 -11.03 13.84
C PHE A 75 9.23 -12.49 14.28
N ASP A 76 9.60 -13.50 13.49
CA ASP A 76 9.36 -14.94 13.74
C ASP A 76 8.02 -15.25 14.43
N VAL A 77 6.95 -14.64 13.91
CA VAL A 77 5.64 -14.60 14.58
C VAL A 77 4.89 -15.94 14.54
N GLY A 78 5.51 -17.01 14.03
CA GLY A 78 4.89 -18.34 13.91
C GLY A 78 3.60 -18.37 13.06
N ILE A 79 3.39 -17.35 12.22
CA ILE A 79 2.14 -17.16 11.48
C ILE A 79 2.07 -18.13 10.30
N ASN A 80 1.09 -19.04 10.35
CA ASN A 80 0.65 -19.77 9.16
C ASN A 80 -0.27 -18.87 8.32
N LEU A 81 0.27 -18.27 7.26
CA LEU A 81 -0.46 -17.36 6.36
C LEU A 81 -1.75 -17.97 5.78
N ALA A 82 -1.80 -19.30 5.58
CA ALA A 82 -3.00 -19.97 5.07
C ALA A 82 -4.16 -19.98 6.07
N ARG A 83 -3.89 -19.68 7.35
CA ARG A 83 -4.89 -19.61 8.43
C ARG A 83 -5.12 -18.18 8.91
N VAL A 84 -4.58 -17.19 8.20
CA VAL A 84 -4.80 -15.77 8.50
C VAL A 84 -5.89 -15.23 7.60
N ILE A 85 -6.86 -14.54 8.21
CA ILE A 85 -7.87 -13.76 7.50
C ILE A 85 -7.68 -12.29 7.82
N HIS A 86 -7.70 -11.46 6.77
CA HIS A 86 -7.73 -10.01 6.93
C HIS A 86 -9.13 -9.60 7.40
N ARG A 87 -9.21 -9.01 8.61
CA ARG A 87 -10.49 -8.70 9.25
C ARG A 87 -11.02 -7.31 8.93
N ASP A 88 -10.16 -6.30 8.96
CA ASP A 88 -10.54 -4.88 8.88
C ASP A 88 -9.42 -4.07 8.25
N GLN A 89 -9.79 -3.01 7.52
CA GLN A 89 -8.85 -2.07 6.92
C GLN A 89 -9.32 -0.64 7.18
N LYS A 90 -8.43 0.18 7.74
CA LYS A 90 -8.61 1.63 7.85
C LYS A 90 -7.55 2.32 7.01
N ILE A 91 -7.96 3.36 6.29
CA ILE A 91 -7.05 4.18 5.48
C ILE A 91 -7.41 5.63 5.72
N LEU A 92 -6.41 6.42 6.12
CA LEU A 92 -6.51 7.87 6.24
C LEU A 92 -5.58 8.49 5.18
N TYR A 93 -6.15 9.26 4.26
CA TYR A 93 -5.36 9.98 3.26
C TYR A 93 -5.05 11.39 3.73
N HIS A 94 -3.76 11.70 3.80
CA HIS A 94 -3.28 13.07 4.01
C HIS A 94 -3.01 13.81 2.70
N ARG A 95 -2.74 13.06 1.63
CA ARG A 95 -2.60 13.54 0.25
C ARG A 95 -2.93 12.41 -0.73
N PRO A 96 -3.28 12.73 -1.99
CA PRO A 96 -3.37 11.74 -3.05
C PRO A 96 -2.01 11.07 -3.30
N ILE A 97 -2.04 9.81 -3.74
CA ILE A 97 -0.88 9.10 -4.28
C ILE A 97 -0.93 9.22 -5.79
N VAL A 98 0.16 9.66 -6.40
CA VAL A 98 0.26 9.91 -7.85
C VAL A 98 1.43 9.15 -8.46
N ALA A 99 1.36 8.88 -9.76
CA ALA A 99 2.48 8.25 -10.47
C ALA A 99 3.77 9.09 -10.31
N GLY A 100 4.89 8.40 -10.08
CA GLY A 100 6.20 9.00 -9.80
C GLY A 100 6.48 9.21 -8.30
N ASP A 101 5.49 9.06 -7.43
CA ASP A 101 5.72 9.12 -5.98
C ASP A 101 6.71 8.04 -5.52
N LYS A 102 7.57 8.41 -4.56
CA LYS A 102 8.35 7.46 -3.77
C LYS A 102 7.73 7.36 -2.38
N LEU A 103 7.16 6.19 -2.08
CA LEU A 103 6.52 5.93 -0.79
C LEU A 103 7.48 5.18 0.13
N TYR A 104 7.52 5.57 1.40
CA TYR A 104 8.31 4.94 2.43
C TYR A 104 7.40 4.44 3.54
N PHE A 105 7.80 3.38 4.24
CA PHE A 105 6.93 2.66 5.15
C PHE A 105 7.55 2.51 6.54
N ASP A 106 6.85 3.05 7.52
CA ASP A 106 7.06 2.81 8.93
C ASP A 106 5.87 2.02 9.46
N SER A 107 6.16 0.87 10.05
CA SER A 107 5.14 -0.02 10.62
C SER A 107 5.34 -0.14 12.12
N TYR A 108 4.23 -0.14 12.84
CA TYR A 108 4.18 -0.33 14.28
C TYR A 108 3.24 -1.50 14.56
N LEU A 109 3.68 -2.44 15.38
CA LEU A 109 2.93 -3.65 15.77
C LEU A 109 2.29 -3.50 17.15
#